data_AF-A0A6P0X1B6-F1
#
_entry.id   AF-A0A6P0X1B6-F1
#
_cell.length_a   1.000
_cell.length_b   1.000
_cell.length_c   1.000
_cell.angle_alpha   90.00
_cell.angle_beta   90.00
_cell.angle_gamma   90.00
#
_symmetry.space_group_name_H-M   'P 1'
#
loop_
_entity.id
_entity.type
_entity.pdbx_description
1 polymer ?
#
loop_
_entity_poly.entity_id
_entity_poly.type
_entity_poly.pdbx_seq_one_letter_code
_entity_poly.pdbx_strand_id
1 'polypeptide(L)'
;MKVDESVLGQDITYPIFQLKTEENTVDAIIGSGSGKDSLLCSLILQKAGVSYDILTCLYNFYGNTEEQKEIFTHSSQHLNYRKHHYIYYQDSYFPWLKQKVDSSNIVARTQEYFEYKKPFQIIPNGECITLPFILAPIQAIHKITLLLVGHEKSADAHNLIDKYSGEVVAHQWEKSLEADQKIEEQMARMFTNINYTSLIKAIHDVKIFDLVFKLGDQLPYATNSCNIQKPWCCRCEKCCYVFAGFCAYGDIEKVIKAFGNNLFTMEENLHIWSELLGLKGYIPWECVGMPEKSQLYFYKIYQKGVRNQAIALFEQEILMPLQNSGKSVENYFQHIEAQFGKVYERHHTIPEWLWQKISPVLE
;
A
#
# COMPACT_ATOMS: atom_id res chain seq x y z
N MET A 1 -27.84 -6.66 6.73
CA MET A 1 -28.80 -7.32 5.82
C MET A 1 -28.74 -8.81 6.07
N LYS A 2 -29.87 -9.52 6.21
CA LYS A 2 -29.87 -11.00 6.18
C LYS A 2 -29.91 -11.43 4.71
N VAL A 3 -29.04 -12.37 4.32
CA VAL A 3 -29.05 -12.95 2.98
C VAL A 3 -30.17 -13.99 2.93
N ASP A 4 -31.01 -13.94 1.89
CA ASP A 4 -31.97 -15.00 1.60
C ASP A 4 -31.21 -16.18 0.97
N GLU A 5 -31.06 -17.28 1.70
CA GLU A 5 -30.30 -18.44 1.22
C GLU A 5 -30.97 -19.11 0.00
N SER A 6 -32.26 -18.87 -0.24
CA SER A 6 -32.99 -19.45 -1.37
C SER A 6 -32.51 -18.96 -2.75
N VAL A 7 -31.79 -17.84 -2.80
CA VAL A 7 -31.22 -17.30 -4.04
C VAL A 7 -29.85 -17.86 -4.38
N LEU A 8 -29.22 -18.64 -3.49
CA LEU A 8 -27.91 -19.25 -3.76
C LEU A 8 -28.04 -20.31 -4.87
N GLY A 9 -27.25 -20.16 -5.94
CA GLY A 9 -27.22 -21.10 -7.07
C GLY A 9 -28.25 -20.85 -8.17
N GLN A 10 -29.06 -19.78 -8.08
CA GLN A 10 -29.92 -19.34 -9.19
C GLN A 10 -29.15 -18.50 -10.20
N ASP A 11 -29.60 -18.49 -11.46
CA ASP A 11 -29.05 -17.62 -12.50
C ASP A 11 -29.25 -16.15 -12.13
N ILE A 12 -28.15 -15.39 -12.07
CA ILE A 12 -28.17 -13.96 -11.75
C ILE A 12 -28.41 -13.17 -13.03
N THR A 13 -29.42 -12.30 -13.02
CA THR A 13 -29.59 -11.30 -14.10
C THR A 13 -28.75 -10.07 -13.76
N TYR A 14 -27.87 -9.68 -14.68
CA TYR A 14 -27.08 -8.46 -14.56
C TYR A 14 -27.80 -7.25 -15.18
N PRO A 15 -27.59 -6.02 -14.65
CA PRO A 15 -26.78 -5.69 -13.48
C PRO A 15 -27.49 -6.02 -12.15
N ILE A 16 -26.73 -6.39 -11.11
CA ILE A 16 -27.23 -6.65 -9.75
C ILE A 16 -27.71 -5.35 -9.10
N PHE A 17 -26.96 -4.26 -9.26
CA PHE A 17 -27.31 -2.94 -8.74
C PHE A 17 -27.15 -1.87 -9.84
N GLN A 18 -28.03 -0.89 -9.82
CA GLN A 18 -28.00 0.25 -10.73
C GLN A 18 -28.18 1.55 -9.95
N LEU A 19 -27.16 2.41 -9.98
CA LEU A 19 -27.23 3.77 -9.45
C LEU A 19 -27.58 4.77 -10.55
N LYS A 20 -28.36 5.81 -10.21
CA LYS A 20 -28.60 6.96 -11.09
C LYS A 20 -27.51 8.00 -10.86
N THR A 21 -26.98 8.57 -11.95
CA THR A 21 -25.87 9.56 -11.93
C THR A 21 -26.21 10.89 -11.25
N GLU A 22 -27.49 11.26 -11.19
CA GLU A 22 -27.94 12.56 -10.68
C GLU A 22 -28.08 12.62 -9.14
N GLU A 23 -27.81 11.52 -8.43
CA GLU A 23 -28.12 11.40 -7.00
C GLU A 23 -26.90 11.44 -6.05
N ASN A 24 -25.73 11.83 -6.56
CA ASN A 24 -24.50 11.81 -5.76
C ASN A 24 -24.50 12.88 -4.66
N THR A 25 -24.50 12.44 -3.40
CA THR A 25 -24.40 13.33 -2.23
C THR A 25 -22.94 13.60 -1.80
N VAL A 26 -22.00 12.85 -2.37
CA VAL A 26 -20.55 12.92 -2.15
C VAL A 26 -19.85 12.38 -3.40
N ASP A 27 -18.68 12.92 -3.75
CA ASP A 27 -18.01 12.57 -5.00
C ASP A 27 -17.39 11.16 -4.98
N ALA A 28 -16.90 10.72 -3.81
CA ALA A 28 -16.27 9.41 -3.65
C ALA A 28 -16.32 8.88 -2.21
N ILE A 29 -16.08 7.57 -2.05
CA ILE A 29 -15.73 6.94 -0.77
C ILE A 29 -14.32 6.36 -0.87
N ILE A 30 -13.49 6.57 0.16
CA ILE A 30 -12.11 6.05 0.19
C ILE A 30 -11.94 4.94 1.21
N GLY A 31 -11.35 3.82 0.79
CA GLY A 31 -10.86 2.78 1.69
C GLY A 31 -9.63 3.25 2.47
N SER A 32 -9.71 3.23 3.81
CA SER A 32 -8.65 3.69 4.69
C SER A 32 -8.35 2.69 5.81
N GLY A 33 -7.10 2.19 5.80
CA GLY A 33 -6.48 1.42 6.87
C GLY A 33 -5.47 2.24 7.69
N SER A 34 -5.56 3.58 7.62
CA SER A 34 -4.72 4.52 8.39
C SER A 34 -3.22 4.44 8.11
N GLY A 35 -2.85 3.94 6.94
CA GLY A 35 -1.47 3.95 6.45
C GLY A 35 -1.13 5.26 5.72
N LYS A 36 0.15 5.38 5.31
CA LYS A 36 0.63 6.51 4.50
C LYS A 36 -0.18 6.75 3.22
N ASP A 37 -0.61 5.68 2.56
CA ASP A 37 -1.20 5.75 1.22
C ASP A 37 -2.64 6.28 1.28
N SER A 38 -3.44 5.75 2.21
CA SER A 38 -4.80 6.25 2.47
C SER A 38 -4.80 7.67 3.04
N LEU A 39 -3.80 8.03 3.85
CA LEU A 39 -3.60 9.42 4.29
C LEU A 39 -3.33 10.33 3.09
N LEU A 40 -2.37 9.98 2.23
CA LEU A 40 -2.06 10.77 1.05
C LEU A 40 -3.26 10.94 0.13
N CYS A 41 -4.01 9.86 -0.11
CA CYS A 41 -5.22 9.94 -0.93
C CYS A 41 -6.24 10.94 -0.35
N SER A 42 -6.43 10.94 0.97
CA SER A 42 -7.30 11.91 1.65
C SER A 42 -6.80 13.35 1.49
N LEU A 43 -5.49 13.57 1.61
CA LEU A 43 -4.85 14.89 1.43
C LEU A 43 -4.98 15.39 -0.01
N ILE A 44 -4.83 14.51 -1.00
CA ILE A 44 -5.04 14.82 -2.42
C ILE A 44 -6.48 15.28 -2.66
N LEU A 45 -7.48 14.52 -2.18
CA LEU A 45 -8.89 14.86 -2.35
C LEU A 45 -9.24 16.20 -1.70
N GLN A 46 -8.76 16.45 -0.48
CA GLN A 46 -8.95 17.73 0.21
C GLN A 46 -8.35 18.90 -0.58
N LYS A 47 -7.10 18.74 -1.06
CA LYS A 47 -6.42 19.78 -1.84
C LYS A 47 -7.10 20.03 -3.19
N ALA A 48 -7.65 18.99 -3.80
CA ALA A 48 -8.39 19.03 -5.06
C ALA A 48 -9.85 19.50 -4.91
N GLY A 49 -10.31 19.77 -3.68
CA GLY A 49 -11.70 20.18 -3.43
C GLY A 49 -12.73 19.11 -3.78
N VAL A 50 -12.37 17.82 -3.64
CA VAL A 50 -13.25 16.68 -3.87
C VAL A 50 -13.86 16.25 -2.55
N SER A 51 -15.19 16.19 -2.48
CA SER A 51 -15.91 15.74 -1.28
C SER A 51 -15.83 14.22 -1.16
N TYR A 52 -15.51 13.71 0.03
CA TYR A 52 -15.38 12.27 0.22
C TYR A 52 -15.84 11.80 1.61
N ASP A 53 -16.28 10.55 1.65
CA ASP A 53 -16.47 9.77 2.87
C ASP A 53 -15.27 8.83 3.07
N ILE A 54 -14.94 8.50 4.32
CA ILE A 54 -13.97 7.46 4.65
C ILE A 54 -14.71 6.16 4.94
N LEU A 55 -14.13 5.05 4.47
CA LEU A 55 -14.51 3.70 4.82
C LEU A 55 -13.35 2.96 5.46
N THR A 56 -13.60 2.34 6.60
CA THR A 56 -12.61 1.52 7.30
C THR A 56 -13.13 0.12 7.53
N CYS A 57 -12.33 -0.86 7.10
CA CYS A 57 -12.59 -2.27 7.27
C CYS A 57 -11.82 -2.76 8.51
N LEU A 58 -12.55 -3.29 9.50
CA LEU A 58 -12.02 -3.79 10.76
C LEU A 58 -12.09 -5.31 10.72
N TYR A 59 -10.94 -5.98 10.66
CA TYR A 59 -10.87 -7.43 10.57
C TYR A 59 -10.54 -8.02 11.93
N ASN A 60 -11.32 -9.01 12.37
CA ASN A 60 -11.00 -9.80 13.56
C ASN A 60 -9.64 -10.51 13.45
N PHE A 61 -9.17 -10.77 12.22
CA PHE A 61 -7.87 -11.36 11.96
C PHE A 61 -6.69 -10.48 12.39
N TYR A 62 -6.80 -9.15 12.26
CA TYR A 62 -5.76 -8.20 12.67
C TYR A 62 -5.80 -7.88 14.17
N GLY A 63 -6.61 -8.61 14.95
CA GLY A 63 -6.75 -8.44 16.39
C GLY A 63 -8.08 -7.81 16.78
N ASN A 64 -8.09 -7.11 17.91
CA ASN A 64 -9.29 -6.48 18.44
C ASN A 64 -9.78 -5.35 17.51
N THR A 65 -11.04 -5.40 17.11
CA THR A 65 -11.62 -4.43 16.16
C THR A 65 -11.85 -3.05 16.78
N GLU A 66 -12.07 -2.96 18.10
CA GLU A 66 -12.22 -1.67 18.79
C GLU A 66 -10.87 -0.97 18.96
N GLU A 67 -9.81 -1.70 19.29
CA GLU A 67 -8.44 -1.16 19.29
C GLU A 67 -8.04 -0.65 17.90
N GLN A 68 -8.33 -1.42 16.85
CA GLN A 68 -8.15 -0.99 15.46
C GLN A 68 -8.91 0.30 15.17
N LYS A 69 -10.19 0.38 15.58
CA LYS A 69 -11.04 1.56 15.38
C LYS A 69 -10.47 2.79 16.07
N GLU A 70 -9.99 2.68 17.31
CA GLU A 70 -9.36 3.77 18.05
C GLU A 70 -8.11 4.29 17.32
N ILE A 71 -7.20 3.39 16.93
CA ILE A 71 -5.99 3.73 16.17
C ILE A 71 -6.34 4.45 14.87
N PHE A 72 -7.32 3.93 14.15
CA PHE A 72 -7.72 4.47 12.86
C PHE A 72 -8.42 5.81 12.97
N THR A 73 -9.28 5.99 13.98
CA THR A 73 -9.94 7.27 14.28
C THR A 73 -8.91 8.33 14.63
N HIS A 74 -7.90 8.00 15.45
CA HIS A 74 -6.85 8.93 15.84
C HIS A 74 -6.08 9.52 14.64
N SER A 75 -5.76 8.69 13.64
CA SER A 75 -5.08 9.16 12.42
C SER A 75 -5.97 9.98 11.48
N SER A 76 -7.28 9.72 11.48
CA SER A 76 -8.22 10.30 10.52
C SER A 76 -8.97 11.52 11.06
N GLN A 77 -9.02 11.74 12.38
CA GLN A 77 -9.79 12.82 13.01
C GLN A 77 -9.43 14.24 12.54
N HIS A 78 -8.24 14.42 11.97
CA HIS A 78 -7.78 15.70 11.43
C HIS A 78 -8.06 15.87 9.94
N LEU A 79 -8.67 14.88 9.29
CA LEU A 79 -9.05 14.91 7.88
C LEU A 79 -10.46 15.48 7.71
N ASN A 80 -10.66 16.26 6.65
CA ASN A 80 -11.92 16.90 6.32
C ASN A 80 -12.81 15.97 5.46
N TYR A 81 -13.19 14.81 6.01
CA TYR A 81 -14.17 13.92 5.40
C TYR A 81 -15.58 14.24 5.90
N ARG A 82 -16.61 13.85 5.14
CA ARG A 82 -18.01 14.11 5.52
C ARG A 82 -18.55 13.06 6.50
N LYS A 83 -18.37 11.78 6.21
CA LYS A 83 -18.75 10.65 7.09
C LYS A 83 -17.66 9.59 7.15
N HIS A 84 -17.63 8.87 8.26
CA HIS A 84 -16.79 7.68 8.45
C HIS A 84 -17.68 6.45 8.59
N HIS A 85 -17.54 5.52 7.64
CA HIS A 85 -18.22 4.25 7.62
C HIS A 85 -17.30 3.15 8.13
N TYR A 86 -17.85 2.21 8.89
CA TYR A 86 -17.11 1.07 9.44
C TYR A 86 -17.74 -0.23 8.98
N ILE A 87 -16.92 -1.17 8.52
CA ILE A 87 -17.33 -2.54 8.23
C ILE A 87 -16.55 -3.46 9.14
N TYR A 88 -17.28 -4.31 9.86
CA TYR A 88 -16.71 -5.33 10.73
C TYR A 88 -16.68 -6.64 9.96
N TYR A 89 -15.47 -7.10 9.62
CA TYR A 89 -15.23 -8.38 8.98
C TYR A 89 -14.93 -9.43 10.03
N GLN A 90 -15.78 -10.46 10.04
CA GLN A 90 -15.58 -11.66 10.83
C GLN A 90 -15.24 -12.81 9.88
N ASP A 91 -13.94 -13.08 9.74
CA ASP A 91 -13.46 -14.21 8.96
C ASP A 91 -13.34 -15.45 9.86
N SER A 92 -14.17 -16.45 9.59
CA SER A 92 -14.10 -17.79 10.21
C SER A 92 -13.51 -18.85 9.29
N TYR A 93 -13.28 -18.52 8.01
CA TYR A 93 -12.74 -19.43 7.00
C TYR A 93 -11.22 -19.46 7.04
N PHE A 94 -10.57 -18.31 7.14
CA PHE A 94 -9.11 -18.23 7.12
C PHE A 94 -8.43 -19.07 8.22
N PRO A 95 -8.89 -19.09 9.49
CA PRO A 95 -8.32 -19.98 10.50
C PRO A 95 -8.36 -21.46 10.11
N TRP A 96 -9.47 -21.91 9.50
CA TRP A 96 -9.60 -23.27 8.98
C TRP A 96 -8.65 -23.52 7.80
N LEU A 97 -8.57 -22.58 6.85
CA LEU A 97 -7.68 -22.69 5.70
C LEU A 97 -6.21 -22.77 6.14
N LYS A 98 -5.80 -21.91 7.08
CA LYS A 98 -4.47 -21.92 7.66
C LYS A 98 -4.14 -23.27 8.29
N GLN A 99 -5.05 -23.83 9.10
CA GLN A 99 -4.85 -25.16 9.68
C GLN A 99 -4.68 -26.24 8.59
N LYS A 100 -5.42 -26.17 7.49
CA LYS A 100 -5.28 -27.09 6.35
C LYS A 100 -3.94 -26.93 5.64
N VAL A 101 -3.53 -25.70 5.36
CA VAL A 101 -2.24 -25.39 4.74
C VAL A 101 -1.09 -25.89 5.63
N ASP A 102 -1.14 -25.62 6.93
CA ASP A 102 -0.14 -26.06 7.90
C ASP A 102 -0.05 -27.60 7.94
N SER A 103 -1.19 -28.30 7.92
CA SER A 103 -1.24 -29.76 7.92
C SER A 103 -0.60 -30.43 6.68
N SER A 104 -0.50 -29.69 5.57
CA SER A 104 0.08 -30.18 4.31
C SER A 104 1.61 -30.04 4.25
N ASN A 105 2.21 -29.35 5.22
CA ASN A 105 3.63 -29.00 5.27
C ASN A 105 4.13 -28.27 4.00
N ILE A 106 3.24 -27.57 3.29
CA ILE A 106 3.56 -26.90 2.01
C ILE A 106 4.60 -25.78 2.18
N VAL A 107 4.60 -25.09 3.32
CA VAL A 107 5.57 -24.03 3.61
C VAL A 107 6.99 -24.60 3.71
N ALA A 108 7.18 -25.73 4.40
CA ALA A 108 8.50 -26.36 4.48
C ALA A 108 8.96 -26.86 3.10
N ARG A 109 8.06 -27.45 2.31
CA ARG A 109 8.38 -27.92 0.95
C ARG A 109 8.75 -26.79 -0.01
N THR A 110 8.11 -25.63 0.13
CA THR A 110 8.42 -24.46 -0.70
C THR A 110 9.76 -23.82 -0.33
N GLN A 111 10.19 -23.91 0.93
CA GLN A 111 11.54 -23.49 1.36
C GLN A 111 12.67 -24.36 0.77
N GLU A 112 12.39 -25.61 0.41
CA GLU A 112 13.36 -26.45 -0.33
C GLU A 112 13.48 -26.02 -1.81
N TYR A 113 12.41 -25.44 -2.37
CA TYR A 113 12.33 -25.05 -3.77
C TYR A 113 12.91 -23.67 -4.04
N PHE A 114 12.57 -22.68 -3.21
CA PHE A 114 13.06 -21.32 -3.34
C PHE A 114 14.33 -21.11 -2.51
N GLU A 115 15.31 -20.39 -3.06
CA GLU A 115 16.49 -19.91 -2.31
C GLU A 115 16.11 -18.87 -1.24
N TYR A 116 14.84 -18.43 -1.26
CA TYR A 116 14.22 -17.57 -0.27
C TYR A 116 13.99 -18.32 1.05
N LYS A 117 14.87 -18.10 2.02
CA LYS A 117 14.85 -18.80 3.32
C LYS A 117 13.89 -18.22 4.36
N LYS A 118 13.14 -17.16 4.03
CA LYS A 118 12.14 -16.61 4.96
C LYS A 118 10.88 -17.48 4.95
N PRO A 119 10.20 -17.62 6.10
CA PRO A 119 8.91 -18.30 6.14
C PRO A 119 7.93 -17.56 5.21
N PHE A 120 7.22 -18.31 4.36
CA PHE A 120 6.10 -17.76 3.62
C PHE A 120 5.09 -17.19 4.61
N GLN A 121 4.80 -15.90 4.51
CA GLN A 121 3.72 -15.30 5.27
C GLN A 121 2.42 -15.60 4.54
N ILE A 122 1.50 -16.27 5.25
CA ILE A 122 0.12 -16.39 4.78
C ILE A 122 -0.56 -15.06 5.13
N ILE A 123 -0.61 -14.16 4.15
CA ILE A 123 -1.27 -12.87 4.27
C ILE A 123 -2.64 -12.98 3.59
N PRO A 124 -3.73 -12.48 4.18
CA PRO A 124 -5.04 -12.41 3.54
C PRO A 124 -5.01 -11.35 2.42
N ASN A 125 -4.42 -11.70 1.27
CA ASN A 125 -4.27 -10.80 0.12
C ASN A 125 -5.60 -10.63 -0.64
N GLY A 126 -6.47 -11.65 -0.64
CA GLY A 126 -7.76 -11.62 -1.35
C GLY A 126 -8.71 -10.46 -0.98
N GLU A 127 -8.43 -9.70 0.09
CA GLU A 127 -9.10 -8.44 0.38
C GLU A 127 -9.09 -7.49 -0.82
N CYS A 128 -7.95 -7.26 -1.48
CA CYS A 128 -7.86 -6.26 -2.56
C CYS A 128 -8.80 -6.59 -3.73
N ILE A 129 -8.94 -7.87 -4.05
CA ILE A 129 -9.82 -8.34 -5.13
C ILE A 129 -11.29 -8.29 -4.71
N THR A 130 -11.60 -8.75 -3.49
CA THR A 130 -12.98 -8.93 -3.05
C THR A 130 -13.63 -7.64 -2.55
N LEU A 131 -12.83 -6.70 -2.03
CA LEU A 131 -13.31 -5.47 -1.40
C LEU A 131 -14.27 -4.68 -2.31
N PRO A 132 -13.96 -4.37 -3.59
CA PRO A 132 -14.88 -3.59 -4.42
C PRO A 132 -16.28 -4.21 -4.56
N PHE A 133 -16.35 -5.54 -4.64
CA PHE A 133 -17.62 -6.27 -4.75
C PHE A 133 -18.40 -6.27 -3.43
N ILE A 134 -17.71 -6.40 -2.29
CA ILE A 134 -18.32 -6.35 -0.96
C ILE A 134 -18.83 -4.93 -0.64
N LEU A 135 -18.20 -3.91 -1.21
CA LEU A 135 -18.56 -2.51 -1.01
C LEU A 135 -19.63 -1.98 -1.97
N ALA A 136 -19.88 -2.66 -3.08
CA ALA A 136 -20.91 -2.27 -4.03
C ALA A 136 -22.31 -2.04 -3.40
N PRO A 137 -22.80 -2.88 -2.46
CA PRO A 137 -24.06 -2.60 -1.74
C PRO A 137 -24.02 -1.31 -0.90
N ILE A 138 -22.87 -0.98 -0.29
CA ILE A 138 -22.70 0.23 0.53
C ILE A 138 -22.71 1.47 -0.38
N GLN A 139 -22.00 1.40 -1.50
CA GLN A 139 -22.07 2.40 -2.57
C GLN A 139 -23.52 2.60 -3.03
N ALA A 140 -24.27 1.52 -3.23
CA ALA A 140 -25.67 1.58 -3.64
C ALA A 140 -26.58 2.25 -2.57
N ILE A 141 -26.48 1.82 -1.31
CA ILE A 141 -27.30 2.35 -0.19
C ILE A 141 -27.02 3.84 0.05
N HIS A 142 -25.76 4.25 -0.04
CA HIS A 142 -25.35 5.63 0.22
C HIS A 142 -25.31 6.52 -1.03
N LYS A 143 -25.63 5.95 -2.21
CA LYS A 143 -25.63 6.64 -3.50
C LYS A 143 -24.27 7.29 -3.79
N ILE A 144 -23.22 6.47 -3.72
CA ILE A 144 -21.83 6.87 -3.97
C ILE A 144 -21.31 6.05 -5.15
N THR A 145 -21.03 6.71 -6.27
CA THR A 145 -20.71 6.02 -7.53
C THR A 145 -19.26 5.56 -7.65
N LEU A 146 -18.36 6.04 -6.78
CA LEU A 146 -16.92 5.79 -6.89
C LEU A 146 -16.29 5.39 -5.55
N LEU A 147 -15.74 4.18 -5.51
CA LEU A 147 -14.82 3.72 -4.50
C LEU A 147 -13.38 4.03 -4.91
N LEU A 148 -12.61 4.62 -3.99
CA LEU A 148 -11.20 4.90 -4.14
C LEU A 148 -10.39 4.03 -3.20
N VAL A 149 -9.29 3.48 -3.71
CA VAL A 149 -8.24 2.87 -2.88
C VAL A 149 -6.88 3.49 -3.18
N GLY A 150 -5.89 3.15 -2.36
CA GLY A 150 -4.56 3.73 -2.41
C GLY A 150 -3.51 2.81 -3.03
N HIS A 151 -3.80 2.06 -4.09
CA HIS A 151 -2.77 1.24 -4.74
C HIS A 151 -1.86 2.10 -5.61
N GLU A 152 -0.56 1.97 -5.39
CA GLU A 152 0.49 2.74 -6.05
C GLU A 152 1.05 2.03 -7.28
N LYS A 153 1.85 2.76 -8.08
CA LYS A 153 2.56 2.18 -9.22
C LYS A 153 3.61 1.16 -8.80
N SER A 154 4.16 1.27 -7.59
CA SER A 154 5.16 0.32 -7.07
C SER A 154 4.63 -1.11 -6.95
N ALA A 155 3.31 -1.28 -6.76
CA ALA A 155 2.68 -2.59 -6.62
C ALA A 155 2.70 -3.43 -7.91
N ASP A 156 3.02 -2.83 -9.06
CA ASP A 156 3.20 -3.56 -10.32
C ASP A 156 4.52 -4.32 -10.39
N ALA A 157 5.47 -4.02 -9.49
CA ALA A 157 6.76 -4.68 -9.48
C ALA A 157 6.63 -6.12 -8.97
N HIS A 158 7.37 -7.03 -9.61
CA HIS A 158 7.47 -8.40 -9.17
C HIS A 158 8.49 -8.58 -8.06
N ASN A 159 8.29 -9.58 -7.22
CA ASN A 159 9.21 -9.93 -6.15
C ASN A 159 10.43 -10.67 -6.66
N LEU A 160 10.18 -11.62 -7.57
CA LEU A 160 11.19 -12.46 -8.19
C LEU A 160 10.68 -13.00 -9.54
N ILE A 161 11.61 -13.56 -10.30
CA ILE A 161 11.33 -14.41 -11.46
C ILE A 161 11.72 -15.83 -11.06
N ASP A 162 10.79 -16.77 -11.20
CA ASP A 162 11.08 -18.17 -10.89
C ASP A 162 12.15 -18.71 -11.83
N LYS A 163 13.24 -19.25 -11.26
CA LYS A 163 14.41 -19.66 -12.04
C LYS A 163 14.16 -20.90 -12.90
N TYR A 164 13.11 -21.68 -12.62
CA TYR A 164 12.81 -22.92 -13.33
C TYR A 164 11.73 -22.72 -14.40
N SER A 165 10.62 -22.06 -14.07
CA SER A 165 9.52 -21.77 -15.00
C SER A 165 9.74 -20.49 -15.81
N GLY A 166 10.56 -19.56 -15.32
CA GLY A 166 10.73 -18.22 -15.89
C GLY A 166 9.55 -17.29 -15.60
N GLU A 167 8.60 -17.72 -14.76
CA GLU A 167 7.40 -16.94 -14.46
C GLU A 167 7.69 -15.81 -13.49
N VAL A 168 7.01 -14.69 -13.72
CA VAL A 168 7.05 -13.53 -12.84
C VAL A 168 6.16 -13.78 -11.63
N VAL A 169 6.72 -13.62 -10.42
CA VAL A 169 6.00 -13.83 -9.17
C VAL A 169 5.88 -12.50 -8.42
N ALA A 170 4.64 -12.06 -8.16
CA ALA A 170 4.34 -10.80 -7.52
C ALA A 170 3.27 -10.96 -6.44
N HIS A 171 3.63 -10.76 -5.16
CA HIS A 171 2.68 -10.88 -4.06
C HIS A 171 1.63 -9.75 -4.06
N GLN A 172 1.95 -8.61 -4.67
CA GLN A 172 1.03 -7.47 -4.80
C GLN A 172 0.35 -7.41 -6.17
N TRP A 173 0.35 -8.49 -6.95
CA TRP A 173 -0.27 -8.47 -8.28
C TRP A 173 -1.71 -7.98 -8.26
N GLU A 174 -2.48 -8.31 -7.21
CA GLU A 174 -3.86 -7.84 -7.01
C GLU A 174 -4.02 -6.33 -6.85
N LYS A 175 -2.92 -5.61 -6.58
CA LYS A 175 -2.86 -4.15 -6.52
C LYS A 175 -2.26 -3.55 -7.80
N SER A 176 -1.96 -4.39 -8.80
CA SER A 176 -1.37 -3.94 -10.05
C SER A 176 -2.39 -3.24 -10.95
N LEU A 177 -1.92 -2.46 -11.93
CA LEU A 177 -2.82 -1.83 -12.90
C LEU A 177 -3.60 -2.88 -13.71
N GLU A 178 -2.96 -4.02 -14.00
CA GLU A 178 -3.60 -5.15 -14.67
C GLU A 178 -4.76 -5.71 -13.84
N ALA A 179 -4.54 -5.93 -12.54
CA ALA A 179 -5.58 -6.41 -11.65
C ALA A 179 -6.71 -5.39 -11.48
N ASP A 180 -6.39 -4.10 -11.30
CA ASP A 180 -7.39 -3.02 -11.21
C ASP A 180 -8.29 -3.01 -12.47
N GLN A 181 -7.71 -3.12 -13.68
CA GLN A 181 -8.48 -3.19 -14.93
C GLN A 181 -9.41 -4.40 -15.00
N LYS A 182 -8.94 -5.58 -14.56
CA LYS A 182 -9.76 -6.80 -14.53
C LYS A 182 -10.91 -6.68 -13.53
N ILE A 183 -10.65 -6.10 -12.36
CA ILE A 183 -11.67 -5.84 -11.34
C ILE A 183 -12.73 -4.87 -11.89
N GLU A 184 -12.30 -3.78 -12.52
CA GLU A 184 -13.21 -2.82 -13.17
C GLU A 184 -14.06 -3.45 -14.26
N GLU A 185 -13.49 -4.31 -15.11
CA GLU A 185 -14.25 -5.03 -16.13
C GLU A 185 -15.34 -5.91 -15.49
N GLN A 186 -15.01 -6.66 -14.43
CA GLN A 186 -16.00 -7.47 -13.73
C GLN A 186 -17.05 -6.62 -13.01
N MET A 187 -16.65 -5.53 -12.35
CA MET A 187 -17.56 -4.58 -11.73
C MET A 187 -18.54 -3.98 -12.75
N ALA A 188 -18.08 -3.59 -13.94
CA ALA A 188 -18.91 -3.03 -15.00
C ALA A 188 -19.91 -4.04 -15.59
N ARG A 189 -19.60 -5.35 -15.55
CA ARG A 189 -20.57 -6.41 -15.90
C ARG A 189 -21.62 -6.59 -14.81
N MET A 190 -21.22 -6.48 -13.55
CA MET A 190 -22.09 -6.76 -12.41
C MET A 190 -22.97 -5.59 -12.00
N PHE A 191 -22.53 -4.35 -12.22
CA PHE A 191 -23.16 -3.16 -11.68
C PHE A 191 -23.21 -2.02 -12.71
N THR A 192 -24.17 -1.11 -12.54
CA THR A 192 -24.28 0.11 -13.34
C THR A 192 -24.04 1.33 -12.44
N ASN A 193 -23.09 2.19 -12.84
CA ASN A 193 -22.67 3.39 -12.10
C ASN A 193 -22.13 3.12 -10.68
N ILE A 194 -21.56 1.94 -10.46
CA ILE A 194 -20.81 1.60 -9.24
C ILE A 194 -19.40 1.22 -9.69
N ASN A 195 -18.45 2.11 -9.42
CA ASN A 195 -17.09 2.03 -9.94
C ASN A 195 -16.07 1.98 -8.80
N TYR A 196 -14.87 1.57 -9.16
CA TYR A 196 -13.69 1.47 -8.30
C TYR A 196 -12.48 1.99 -9.08
N THR A 197 -11.52 2.63 -8.42
CA THR A 197 -10.20 2.93 -9.00
C THR A 197 -9.17 3.21 -7.91
N SER A 198 -7.88 3.12 -8.26
CA SER A 198 -6.75 3.42 -7.39
C SER A 198 -6.28 4.87 -7.58
N LEU A 199 -6.47 5.73 -6.58
CA LEU A 199 -6.27 7.19 -6.69
C LEU A 199 -4.81 7.60 -6.95
N ILE A 200 -3.85 6.81 -6.44
CA ILE A 200 -2.41 7.09 -6.54
C ILE A 200 -1.68 6.14 -7.50
N LYS A 201 -2.42 5.48 -8.40
CA LYS A 201 -1.84 4.48 -9.31
C LYS A 201 -0.78 5.04 -10.24
N ALA A 202 -0.86 6.32 -10.55
CA ALA A 202 0.07 7.04 -11.43
C ALA A 202 1.43 7.37 -10.78
N ILE A 203 1.65 7.11 -9.49
CA ILE A 203 2.87 7.52 -8.78
C ILE A 203 3.53 6.37 -8.00
N HIS A 204 4.85 6.48 -7.80
CA HIS A 204 5.63 5.55 -6.97
C HIS A 204 5.85 6.10 -5.55
N ASP A 205 6.31 5.24 -4.64
CA ASP A 205 6.59 5.59 -3.24
C ASP A 205 7.46 6.83 -3.05
N VAL A 206 8.43 7.08 -3.94
CA VAL A 206 9.30 8.27 -3.89
C VAL A 206 8.45 9.54 -3.91
N LYS A 207 7.50 9.65 -4.85
CA LYS A 207 6.55 10.77 -4.93
C LYS A 207 5.52 10.74 -3.81
N ILE A 208 5.09 9.56 -3.36
CA ILE A 208 4.15 9.41 -2.24
C ILE A 208 4.75 9.97 -0.94
N PHE A 209 6.00 9.61 -0.61
CA PHE A 209 6.67 10.14 0.57
C PHE A 209 6.88 11.65 0.47
N ASP A 210 7.27 12.16 -0.71
CA ASP A 210 7.38 13.61 -0.94
C ASP A 210 6.04 14.33 -0.68
N LEU A 211 4.96 13.87 -1.32
CA LEU A 211 3.65 14.51 -1.23
C LEU A 211 3.03 14.38 0.17
N VAL A 212 3.16 13.24 0.85
CA VAL A 212 2.52 13.05 2.16
C VAL A 212 3.09 14.02 3.20
N PHE A 213 4.39 14.34 3.15
CA PHE A 213 4.99 15.34 4.03
C PHE A 213 4.69 16.77 3.56
N LYS A 214 4.69 17.06 2.25
CA LYS A 214 4.33 18.38 1.71
C LYS A 214 2.89 18.77 2.01
N LEU A 215 1.97 17.82 1.96
CA LEU A 215 0.53 18.07 2.13
C LEU A 215 0.05 17.85 3.58
N GLY A 216 0.70 16.95 4.33
CA GLY A 216 0.19 16.48 5.62
C GLY A 216 0.86 17.04 6.87
N ASP A 217 2.01 17.71 6.75
CA ASP A 217 2.81 18.24 7.87
C ASP A 217 3.03 17.23 9.02
N GLN A 218 2.25 17.29 10.11
CA GLN A 218 2.36 16.37 11.25
C GLN A 218 1.63 15.04 11.06
N LEU A 219 0.67 14.97 10.14
CA LEU A 219 -0.18 13.80 9.95
C LEU A 219 0.56 12.51 9.55
N PRO A 220 1.64 12.54 8.73
CA PRO A 220 2.40 11.33 8.41
C PRO A 220 2.90 10.57 9.64
N TYR A 221 3.29 11.29 10.70
CA TYR A 221 3.79 10.70 11.94
C TYR A 221 2.72 9.98 12.77
N ALA A 222 1.43 10.18 12.46
CA ALA A 222 0.31 9.49 13.11
C ALA A 222 -0.18 8.25 12.33
N THR A 223 0.45 7.92 11.20
CA THR A 223 0.07 6.78 10.36
C THR A 223 0.56 5.45 10.92
N ASN A 224 -0.07 4.36 10.49
CA ASN A 224 0.13 3.01 11.01
C ASN A 224 0.24 1.99 9.86
N SER A 225 1.37 1.97 9.15
CA SER A 225 1.55 1.15 7.93
C SER A 225 2.04 -0.28 8.17
N CYS A 226 2.34 -0.70 9.40
CA CYS A 226 2.83 -2.06 9.66
C CYS A 226 1.77 -3.13 9.34
N ASN A 227 2.13 -4.19 8.61
CA ASN A 227 1.21 -5.30 8.28
C ASN A 227 1.24 -6.46 9.29
N ILE A 228 2.12 -6.39 10.31
CA ILE A 228 2.28 -7.43 11.34
C ILE A 228 1.61 -7.03 12.65
N GLN A 229 2.01 -5.88 13.21
CA GLN A 229 1.48 -5.36 14.47
C GLN A 229 1.43 -3.84 14.41
N LYS A 230 0.22 -3.28 14.53
CA LYS A 230 0.01 -1.83 14.60
C LYS A 230 0.43 -1.30 15.99
N PRO A 231 0.96 -0.07 16.11
CA PRO A 231 1.27 0.85 15.01
C PRO A 231 2.51 0.40 14.22
N TRP A 232 3.55 -0.09 14.90
CA TRP A 232 4.83 -0.50 14.32
C TRP A 232 5.46 -1.66 15.10
N CYS A 233 5.66 -2.81 14.45
CA CYS A 233 6.45 -3.91 15.06
C CYS A 233 7.96 -3.62 15.08
N CYS A 234 8.42 -2.62 14.32
CA CYS A 234 9.82 -2.18 14.18
C CYS A 234 10.82 -3.24 13.69
N ARG A 235 10.33 -4.43 13.28
CA ARG A 235 11.14 -5.61 12.94
C ARG A 235 10.73 -6.29 11.62
N CYS A 236 9.85 -5.66 10.85
CA CYS A 236 9.51 -6.12 9.50
C CYS A 236 10.02 -5.16 8.43
N GLU A 237 10.04 -5.65 7.20
CA GLU A 237 10.49 -4.98 5.99
C GLU A 237 9.62 -3.75 5.70
N LYS A 238 8.30 -3.84 5.93
CA LYS A 238 7.40 -2.69 5.82
C LYS A 238 7.77 -1.57 6.79
N CYS A 239 8.05 -1.89 8.06
CA CYS A 239 8.44 -0.89 9.06
C CYS A 239 9.76 -0.23 8.65
N CYS A 240 10.77 -1.03 8.29
CA CYS A 240 12.07 -0.52 7.86
C CYS A 240 11.95 0.36 6.60
N TYR A 241 11.19 -0.08 5.60
CA TYR A 241 10.98 0.67 4.36
C TYR A 241 10.27 2.01 4.60
N VAL A 242 9.18 2.02 5.37
CA VAL A 242 8.46 3.27 5.70
C VAL A 242 9.32 4.18 6.59
N PHE A 243 10.05 3.64 7.56
CA PHE A 243 10.96 4.42 8.40
C PHE A 243 12.05 5.11 7.57
N ALA A 244 12.65 4.42 6.61
CA ALA A 244 13.64 5.01 5.71
C ALA A 244 13.02 6.09 4.82
N GLY A 245 11.85 5.84 4.22
CA GLY A 245 11.13 6.86 3.45
C GLY A 245 10.78 8.09 4.29
N PHE A 246 10.27 7.89 5.50
CA PHE A 246 9.94 8.96 6.42
C PHE A 246 11.18 9.75 6.85
N CYS A 247 12.30 9.10 7.18
CA CYS A 247 13.54 9.79 7.50
C CYS A 247 14.13 10.55 6.30
N ALA A 248 13.90 10.07 5.07
CA ALA A 248 14.38 10.74 3.86
C ALA A 248 13.64 12.06 3.59
N TYR A 249 12.31 12.10 3.77
CA TYR A 249 11.48 13.27 3.43
C TYR A 249 11.03 14.12 4.64
N GLY A 250 10.93 13.51 5.82
CA GLY A 250 10.53 14.16 7.06
C GLY A 250 11.69 14.50 7.99
N ASP A 251 11.32 14.85 9.23
CA ASP A 251 12.21 15.13 10.35
C ASP A 251 12.55 13.84 11.10
N ILE A 252 13.83 13.48 11.13
CA ILE A 252 14.29 12.18 11.64
C ILE A 252 13.92 11.98 13.12
N GLU A 253 14.00 13.02 13.94
CA GLU A 253 13.67 12.92 15.37
C GLU A 253 12.18 12.65 15.58
N LYS A 254 11.32 13.31 14.79
CA LYS A 254 9.87 13.02 14.80
C LYS A 254 9.56 11.61 14.30
N VAL A 255 10.29 11.10 13.29
CA VAL A 255 10.13 9.72 12.83
C VAL A 255 10.52 8.72 13.92
N ILE A 256 11.67 8.90 14.55
CA ILE A 256 12.13 8.05 15.67
C ILE A 256 11.09 8.05 16.78
N LYS A 257 10.56 9.23 17.14
CA LYS A 257 9.49 9.35 18.15
C LYS A 257 8.22 8.61 17.74
N ALA A 258 7.80 8.71 16.47
CA ALA A 258 6.60 8.05 15.95
C ALA A 258 6.71 6.52 15.95
N PHE A 259 7.89 5.98 15.65
CA PHE A 259 8.17 4.54 15.69
C PHE A 259 8.54 4.04 17.10
N GLY A 260 8.93 4.93 18.01
CA GLY A 260 9.43 4.62 19.34
C GLY A 260 10.85 4.06 19.37
N ASN A 261 11.46 3.80 18.21
CA ASN A 261 12.80 3.21 18.06
C ASN A 261 13.53 3.83 16.87
N ASN A 262 14.86 3.86 16.94
CA ASN A 262 15.68 4.14 15.76
C ASN A 262 16.02 2.82 15.05
N LEU A 263 15.31 2.52 13.98
CA LEU A 263 15.42 1.23 13.29
C LEU A 263 16.77 1.05 12.58
N PHE A 264 17.52 2.14 12.33
CA PHE A 264 18.86 2.07 11.76
C PHE A 264 19.93 1.59 12.75
N THR A 265 19.67 1.67 14.06
CA THR A 265 20.59 1.24 15.12
C THR A 265 20.23 -0.12 15.71
N MET A 266 19.17 -0.76 15.23
CA MET A 266 18.78 -2.12 15.62
C MET A 266 19.57 -3.15 14.81
N GLU A 267 20.46 -3.92 15.47
CA GLU A 267 21.33 -4.90 14.81
C GLU A 267 20.50 -6.01 14.14
N GLU A 268 19.39 -6.40 14.77
CA GLU A 268 18.48 -7.39 14.22
C GLU A 268 17.88 -6.98 12.87
N ASN A 269 17.85 -5.68 12.54
CA ASN A 269 17.31 -5.18 11.27
C ASN A 269 18.34 -5.14 10.13
N LEU A 270 19.63 -5.41 10.38
CA LEU A 270 20.68 -5.35 9.34
C LEU A 270 20.39 -6.27 8.15
N HIS A 271 19.85 -7.47 8.40
CA HIS A 271 19.48 -8.39 7.34
C HIS A 271 18.32 -7.85 6.48
N ILE A 272 17.36 -7.14 7.10
CA ILE A 272 16.25 -6.48 6.40
C ILE A 272 16.77 -5.34 5.54
N TRP A 273 17.69 -4.53 6.07
CA TRP A 273 18.32 -3.46 5.29
C TRP A 273 19.09 -4.01 4.08
N SER A 274 19.81 -5.13 4.24
CA SER A 274 20.48 -5.83 3.14
C SER A 274 19.50 -6.23 2.03
N GLU A 275 18.33 -6.77 2.39
CA GLU A 275 17.27 -7.11 1.44
C GLU A 275 16.67 -5.86 0.76
N LEU A 276 16.30 -4.84 1.54
CA LEU A 276 15.71 -3.60 1.02
C LEU A 276 16.66 -2.83 0.11
N LEU A 277 17.98 -2.97 0.29
CA LEU A 277 19.02 -2.41 -0.57
C LEU A 277 19.29 -3.26 -1.82
N GLY A 278 18.63 -4.43 -1.96
CA GLY A 278 18.72 -5.30 -3.14
C GLY A 278 19.87 -6.30 -3.12
N LEU A 279 20.57 -6.45 -1.99
CA LEU A 279 21.77 -7.30 -1.89
C LEU A 279 21.47 -8.81 -1.92
N LYS A 280 20.18 -9.19 -1.95
CA LYS A 280 19.75 -10.59 -2.02
C LYS A 280 19.19 -11.01 -3.38
N GLY A 281 19.07 -10.10 -4.34
CA GLY A 281 18.56 -10.41 -5.69
C GLY A 281 17.05 -10.62 -5.79
N TYR A 282 16.28 -10.21 -4.77
CA TYR A 282 14.82 -10.22 -4.76
C TYR A 282 14.29 -8.98 -4.02
N ILE A 283 13.01 -8.64 -4.26
CA ILE A 283 12.28 -7.68 -3.43
C ILE A 283 11.59 -8.44 -2.29
N PRO A 284 11.73 -8.00 -1.02
CA PRO A 284 11.09 -8.67 0.10
C PRO A 284 9.62 -8.97 -0.14
N TRP A 285 9.14 -10.09 0.41
CA TRP A 285 7.76 -10.53 0.30
C TRP A 285 6.81 -9.72 1.20
N GLU A 286 6.83 -8.41 1.00
CA GLU A 286 6.10 -7.43 1.79
C GLU A 286 5.84 -6.16 0.96
N CYS A 287 4.89 -5.31 1.38
CA CYS A 287 4.44 -4.14 0.63
C CYS A 287 5.49 -3.01 0.57
N VAL A 288 6.63 -3.26 -0.06
CA VAL A 288 7.79 -2.36 -0.17
C VAL A 288 8.14 -2.09 -1.63
N GLY A 289 8.86 -0.99 -1.89
CA GLY A 289 9.27 -0.61 -3.23
C GLY A 289 10.55 -1.30 -3.70
N MET A 290 10.92 -1.04 -4.96
CA MET A 290 12.15 -1.53 -5.57
C MET A 290 13.42 -1.06 -4.81
N PRO A 291 14.52 -1.83 -4.86
CA PRO A 291 15.74 -1.53 -4.11
C PRO A 291 16.30 -0.13 -4.38
N GLU A 292 16.21 0.36 -5.61
CA GLU A 292 16.69 1.69 -6.02
C GLU A 292 16.03 2.81 -5.22
N LYS A 293 14.75 2.63 -4.82
CA LYS A 293 14.03 3.59 -3.97
C LYS A 293 14.61 3.61 -2.56
N SER A 294 14.87 2.43 -1.98
CA SER A 294 15.52 2.32 -0.68
C SER A 294 16.92 2.94 -0.72
N GLN A 295 17.71 2.67 -1.77
CA GLN A 295 19.02 3.26 -1.96
C GLN A 295 18.95 4.80 -2.04
N LEU A 296 17.95 5.35 -2.75
CA LEU A 296 17.71 6.81 -2.77
C LEU A 296 17.38 7.35 -1.38
N TYR A 297 16.54 6.66 -0.59
CA TYR A 297 16.23 7.09 0.78
C TYR A 297 17.48 7.10 1.65
N PHE A 298 18.29 6.03 1.59
CA PHE A 298 19.56 5.94 2.30
C PHE A 298 20.55 7.03 1.86
N TYR A 299 20.61 7.34 0.57
CA TYR A 299 21.44 8.44 0.06
C TYR A 299 21.01 9.80 0.64
N LYS A 300 19.72 10.12 0.62
CA LYS A 300 19.19 11.36 1.22
C LYS A 300 19.50 11.43 2.72
N ILE A 301 19.39 10.32 3.44
CA ILE A 301 19.70 10.22 4.88
C ILE A 301 21.21 10.37 5.14
N TYR A 302 22.05 9.78 4.29
CA TYR A 302 23.50 9.94 4.33
C TYR A 302 23.91 11.41 4.13
N GLN A 303 23.26 12.12 3.19
CA GLN A 303 23.47 13.55 2.96
C GLN A 303 23.04 14.42 4.14
N LYS A 304 22.04 13.99 4.93
CA LYS A 304 21.67 14.62 6.20
C LYS A 304 22.69 14.40 7.34
N GLY A 305 23.80 13.70 7.08
CA GLY A 305 24.87 13.49 8.05
C GLY A 305 24.65 12.32 9.02
N VAL A 306 23.59 11.52 8.85
CA VAL A 306 23.35 10.35 9.70
C VAL A 306 24.44 9.30 9.46
N ARG A 307 25.00 8.77 10.54
CA ARG A 307 26.00 7.70 10.52
C ARG A 307 25.65 6.67 11.59
N ASN A 308 25.46 5.41 11.18
CA ASN A 308 25.16 4.25 12.02
C ASN A 308 25.41 2.98 11.20
N GLN A 309 25.17 1.80 11.79
CA GLN A 309 25.42 0.52 11.14
C GLN A 309 24.64 0.29 9.84
N ALA A 310 23.37 0.72 9.75
CA ALA A 310 22.59 0.56 8.53
C ALA A 310 23.12 1.48 7.42
N ILE A 311 23.49 2.73 7.76
CA ILE A 311 24.11 3.65 6.80
C ILE A 311 25.51 3.18 6.39
N ALA A 312 26.28 2.59 7.31
CA ALA A 312 27.58 1.99 7.00
C ALA A 312 27.46 0.82 6.01
N LEU A 313 26.44 -0.04 6.17
CA LEU A 313 26.11 -1.09 5.21
C LEU A 313 25.85 -0.50 3.81
N PHE A 314 25.01 0.53 3.71
CA PHE A 314 24.75 1.23 2.45
C PHE A 314 26.02 1.86 1.86
N GLU A 315 26.86 2.48 2.70
CA GLU A 315 28.10 3.11 2.25
C GLU A 315 29.06 2.07 1.65
N GLN A 316 29.26 0.94 2.34
CA GLN A 316 30.17 -0.12 1.90
C GLN A 316 29.67 -0.88 0.68
N GLU A 317 28.38 -1.23 0.64
CA GLU A 317 27.84 -2.15 -0.37
C GLU A 317 27.27 -1.44 -1.61
N ILE A 318 26.91 -0.15 -1.50
CA ILE A 318 26.30 0.61 -2.60
C ILE A 318 27.14 1.84 -2.97
N LEU A 319 27.43 2.71 -1.99
CA LEU A 319 28.05 4.01 -2.29
C LEU A 319 29.50 3.87 -2.78
N MET A 320 30.34 3.11 -2.07
CA MET A 320 31.73 2.89 -2.46
C MET A 320 31.87 2.17 -3.80
N PRO A 321 31.12 1.09 -4.10
CA PRO A 321 31.13 0.49 -5.43
C PRO A 321 30.70 1.45 -6.55
N LEU A 322 29.68 2.29 -6.31
CA LEU A 322 29.28 3.31 -7.29
C LEU A 322 30.40 4.33 -7.54
N GLN A 323 31.07 4.81 -6.49
CA GLN A 323 32.22 5.72 -6.60
C GLN A 323 33.38 5.08 -7.37
N ASN A 324 33.71 3.83 -7.05
CA ASN A 324 34.80 3.09 -7.69
C ASN A 324 34.50 2.74 -9.16
N SER A 325 33.22 2.70 -9.55
CA SER A 325 32.83 2.46 -10.95
C SER A 325 33.07 3.66 -11.89
N GLY A 326 33.49 4.81 -11.36
CA GLY A 326 33.69 6.04 -12.14
C GLY A 326 32.39 6.76 -12.52
N LYS A 327 31.23 6.28 -12.04
CA LYS A 327 29.93 6.94 -12.22
C LYS A 327 29.78 8.11 -11.24
N SER A 328 29.14 9.19 -11.69
CA SER A 328 28.70 10.24 -10.76
C SER A 328 27.58 9.69 -9.88
N VAL A 329 27.87 9.59 -8.57
CA VAL A 329 26.90 9.19 -7.54
C VAL A 329 25.68 10.10 -7.55
N GLU A 330 25.91 11.41 -7.67
CA GLU A 330 24.83 12.39 -7.68
C GLU A 330 23.92 12.20 -8.89
N ASN A 331 24.48 12.01 -10.09
CA ASN A 331 23.69 11.78 -11.30
C ASN A 331 22.90 10.46 -11.21
N TYR A 332 23.46 9.42 -10.58
CA TYR A 332 22.78 8.15 -10.37
C TYR A 332 21.52 8.33 -9.53
N PHE A 333 21.63 9.00 -8.38
CA PHE A 333 20.47 9.21 -7.50
C PHE A 333 19.49 10.25 -8.05
N GLN A 334 19.96 11.28 -8.75
CA GLN A 334 19.07 12.20 -9.48
C GLN A 334 18.26 11.48 -10.56
N HIS A 335 18.85 10.51 -11.27
CA HIS A 335 18.13 9.70 -12.25
C HIS A 335 17.04 8.86 -11.59
N ILE A 336 17.34 8.20 -10.47
CA ILE A 336 16.36 7.42 -9.69
C ILE A 336 15.23 8.33 -9.20
N GLU A 337 15.57 9.49 -8.63
CA GLU A 337 14.58 10.47 -8.16
C GLU A 337 13.70 10.98 -9.30
N ALA A 338 14.26 11.30 -10.47
CA ALA A 338 13.48 11.71 -11.64
C ALA A 338 12.59 10.59 -12.18
N GLN A 339 13.08 9.34 -12.18
CA GLN A 339 12.32 8.19 -12.65
C GLN A 339 11.14 7.90 -11.72
N PHE A 340 11.37 7.79 -10.41
CA PHE A 340 10.33 7.36 -9.45
C PHE A 340 9.57 8.53 -8.81
N GLY A 341 10.03 9.77 -8.97
CA GLY A 341 9.40 10.98 -8.45
C GLY A 341 8.42 11.66 -9.42
N LYS A 342 8.27 11.16 -10.65
CA LYS A 342 7.35 11.73 -11.64
C LYS A 342 5.94 11.11 -11.57
N VAL A 343 4.99 11.80 -12.20
CA VAL A 343 3.64 11.31 -12.44
C VAL A 343 3.59 10.57 -13.78
N TYR A 344 2.97 9.39 -13.81
CA TYR A 344 2.78 8.58 -15.00
C TYR A 344 1.33 8.72 -15.48
N GLU A 345 1.06 9.78 -16.25
CA GLU A 345 -0.29 10.23 -16.67
C GLU A 345 -1.17 9.17 -17.34
N ARG A 346 -0.59 8.11 -17.91
CA ARG A 346 -1.33 7.04 -18.59
C ARG A 346 -1.38 5.74 -17.80
N HIS A 347 -0.94 5.76 -16.55
CA HIS A 347 -0.78 4.59 -15.70
C HIS A 347 -1.82 4.55 -14.58
N HIS A 348 -3.09 4.64 -14.96
CA HIS A 348 -4.22 4.57 -14.02
C HIS A 348 -5.52 4.29 -14.78
N THR A 349 -6.59 4.07 -14.03
CA THR A 349 -7.97 3.94 -14.52
C THR A 349 -8.90 5.04 -13.98
N ILE A 350 -8.32 6.06 -13.34
CA ILE A 350 -9.05 7.18 -12.72
C ILE A 350 -9.93 7.89 -13.76
N PRO A 351 -11.23 8.13 -13.46
CA PRO A 351 -12.13 8.88 -14.34
C PRO A 351 -11.62 10.28 -14.65
N GLU A 352 -11.82 10.73 -15.88
CA GLU A 352 -11.30 12.01 -16.39
C GLU A 352 -11.66 13.22 -15.51
N TRP A 353 -12.90 13.30 -15.03
CA TRP A 353 -13.35 14.40 -14.16
C TRP A 353 -12.55 14.48 -12.85
N LEU A 354 -12.10 13.34 -12.33
CA LEU A 354 -11.33 13.26 -11.09
C LEU A 354 -9.86 13.50 -11.40
N TRP A 355 -9.35 12.92 -12.50
CA TRP A 355 -7.97 13.13 -12.94
C TRP A 355 -7.65 14.62 -13.13
N GLN A 356 -8.52 15.36 -13.83
CA GLN A 356 -8.36 16.81 -14.04
C GLN A 356 -8.25 17.62 -12.74
N LYS A 357 -8.85 17.15 -11.64
CA LYS A 357 -8.77 17.81 -10.34
C LYS A 357 -7.52 17.43 -9.56
N ILE A 358 -7.08 16.16 -9.64
CA ILE A 358 -5.99 15.66 -8.81
C ILE A 358 -4.61 15.77 -9.47
N SER A 359 -4.51 15.73 -10.81
CA SER A 359 -3.22 15.79 -11.49
C SER A 359 -2.39 17.02 -11.14
N PRO A 360 -2.96 18.24 -10.97
CA PRO A 360 -2.19 19.41 -10.53
C PRO A 360 -1.72 19.33 -9.07
N VAL A 361 -2.33 18.46 -8.25
CA VAL A 361 -1.88 18.18 -6.88
C VAL A 361 -0.75 17.15 -6.86
N LEU A 362 -0.72 16.27 -7.86
CA LEU A 362 0.31 15.25 -8.02
C LEU A 362 1.59 15.80 -8.64
N GLU A 363 1.55 16.88 -9.41
CA GLU A 363 2.74 17.57 -9.94
C GLU A 363 3.48 18.32 -8.84
#